data_AF-A0A7H8PRU1-F1
#
_entry.id   AF-A0A7H8PRU1-F1
#
_cell.length_a   1.000
_cell.length_b   1.000
_cell.length_c   1.000
_cell.angle_alpha   90.00
_cell.angle_beta   90.00
_cell.angle_gamma   90.00
#
_symmetry.space_group_name_H-M   'P 1'
#
loop_
_entity.id
_entity.type
_entity.pdbx_description
1 polymer ?
#
loop_
_entity_poly.entity_id
_entity_poly.type
_entity_poly.pdbx_seq_one_letter_code
_entity_poly.pdbx_strand_id
1 'polypeptide(L)'
;MRETEFYTLLKNDFPFQPTIKQDVVLQKIAQFVLSDDKDGLFLLKGYAGTGKTTLIGTLVKNLWKAKLSPVLLAPTGRAAKVISNYSGKQAQTIHRNIYYPKKNGSGGMAFQLKQNKKRNAIFIVDEASMISDAPSESKLFENGSLLDDLMMHVYSGHRCKILFIGDTAQLPPVKLEVSPALEVDTLSLGFNKEVTAIELDEVVRQAEDSGILMNATRLRELLNEGFYDHFQFDIQGYPDVIRLIDGHEIMDALNDSYANAGHEESVIVVRSNKRANIYNKQIRSRILFQEEELSAGDYLMVVKNNYYWLDTKSEAGFIANGDTIKVLEIYGIKELYGFRFAEVKISMVDYPNQKPFDTVLVLDTLEAETPSLTYEDSNRLYQEVMKDYENETSKYKKFMKVKNNKYFNALQVKFSYAITCHKSQGGQWDTIFIEQPYLPDGISKDYLRWLYTAVTRAKEKLYLIGFKDDFFIEN
;
A
#
# COMPACT_ATOMS: atom_id res chain seq x y z
N MET A 1 -7.21 -33.48 -13.13
CA MET A 1 -6.25 -32.70 -13.92
C MET A 1 -4.87 -33.07 -13.42
N ARG A 2 -3.98 -33.47 -14.33
CA ARG A 2 -2.59 -33.80 -13.98
C ARG A 2 -1.75 -32.52 -13.92
N GLU A 3 -0.64 -32.57 -13.21
CA GLU A 3 0.31 -31.46 -13.10
C GLU A 3 0.75 -30.93 -14.46
N THR A 4 1.14 -31.84 -15.36
CA THR A 4 1.57 -31.51 -16.73
C THR A 4 0.48 -30.81 -17.54
N GLU A 5 -0.79 -31.19 -17.35
CA GLU A 5 -1.93 -30.54 -18.02
C GLU A 5 -2.13 -29.12 -17.51
N PHE A 6 -2.02 -28.90 -16.20
CA PHE A 6 -2.19 -27.56 -15.62
C PHE A 6 -1.01 -26.65 -15.94
N TYR A 7 0.23 -27.15 -15.91
CA TYR A 7 1.40 -26.40 -16.37
C TYR A 7 1.27 -25.99 -17.84
N THR A 8 0.91 -26.93 -18.73
CA THR A 8 0.71 -26.63 -20.16
C THR A 8 -0.36 -25.57 -20.36
N LEU A 9 -1.44 -25.67 -19.59
CA LEU A 9 -2.50 -24.67 -19.59
C LEU A 9 -1.99 -23.28 -19.15
N LEU A 10 -1.26 -23.21 -18.03
CA LEU A 10 -0.71 -21.94 -17.55
C LEU A 10 0.24 -21.32 -18.58
N LYS A 11 1.09 -22.15 -19.20
CA LYS A 11 2.03 -21.71 -20.24
C LYS A 11 1.34 -21.20 -21.50
N ASN A 12 0.27 -21.88 -21.94
CA ASN A 12 -0.50 -21.46 -23.12
C ASN A 12 -1.30 -20.18 -22.88
N ASP A 13 -1.79 -19.97 -21.65
CA ASP A 13 -2.53 -18.76 -21.27
C ASP A 13 -1.59 -17.61 -20.87
N PHE A 14 -0.28 -17.85 -20.74
CA PHE A 14 0.70 -16.82 -20.45
C PHE A 14 0.85 -15.92 -21.69
N PRO A 15 0.70 -14.59 -21.56
CA PRO A 15 0.55 -13.70 -22.72
C PRO A 15 1.84 -13.51 -23.53
N PHE A 16 2.98 -13.97 -23.02
CA PHE A 16 4.30 -13.81 -23.65
C PHE A 16 5.06 -15.14 -23.67
N GLN A 17 6.22 -15.17 -24.32
CA GLN A 17 7.14 -16.29 -24.11
C GLN A 17 7.79 -16.14 -22.73
N PRO A 18 7.62 -17.11 -21.81
CA PRO A 18 8.18 -17.00 -20.47
C PRO A 18 9.72 -17.07 -20.52
N THR A 19 10.38 -16.31 -19.64
CA THR A 19 11.80 -16.51 -19.36
C THR A 19 12.05 -17.88 -18.72
N ILE A 20 13.32 -18.29 -18.63
CA ILE A 20 13.66 -19.59 -18.02
C ILE A 20 13.12 -19.69 -16.59
N LYS A 21 13.34 -18.65 -15.76
CA LYS A 21 12.84 -18.65 -14.39
C LYS A 21 11.32 -18.56 -14.32
N GLN A 22 10.67 -17.79 -15.19
CA GLN A 22 9.20 -17.76 -15.26
C GLN A 22 8.63 -19.13 -15.63
N ASP A 23 9.23 -19.86 -16.56
CA ASP A 23 8.82 -21.23 -16.91
C ASP A 23 8.97 -22.18 -15.72
N VAL A 24 10.08 -22.10 -14.98
CA VAL A 24 10.27 -22.85 -13.73
C VAL A 24 9.23 -22.47 -12.67
N VAL A 25 8.88 -21.18 -12.55
CA VAL A 25 7.78 -20.73 -11.67
C VAL A 25 6.46 -21.38 -12.08
N LEU A 26 6.12 -21.39 -13.37
CA LEU A 26 4.89 -22.02 -13.87
C LEU A 26 4.83 -23.52 -13.53
N GLN A 27 5.94 -24.23 -13.66
CA GLN A 27 6.05 -25.65 -13.27
C GLN A 27 5.84 -25.82 -11.77
N LYS A 28 6.60 -25.08 -10.94
CA LYS A 28 6.52 -25.17 -9.48
C LYS A 28 5.14 -24.75 -8.95
N ILE A 29 4.51 -23.74 -9.54
CA ILE A 29 3.13 -23.34 -9.23
C ILE A 29 2.17 -24.46 -9.59
N ALA A 30 2.32 -25.12 -10.74
CA ALA A 30 1.43 -26.22 -11.10
C ALA A 30 1.52 -27.39 -10.10
N GLN A 31 2.75 -27.75 -9.71
CA GLN A 31 3.01 -28.74 -8.67
C GLN A 31 2.40 -28.31 -7.32
N PHE A 32 2.66 -27.08 -6.89
CA PHE A 32 2.16 -26.54 -5.63
C PHE A 32 0.63 -26.50 -5.58
N VAL A 33 -0.02 -26.05 -6.65
CA VAL A 33 -1.48 -25.94 -6.75
C VAL A 33 -2.13 -27.31 -6.60
N LEU A 34 -1.62 -28.32 -7.30
CA LEU A 34 -2.21 -29.67 -7.37
C LEU A 34 -1.72 -30.65 -6.31
N SER A 35 -0.69 -30.30 -5.53
CA SER A 35 -0.21 -31.13 -4.41
C SER A 35 -1.32 -31.36 -3.35
N ASP A 36 -1.29 -32.49 -2.66
CA ASP A 36 -2.16 -32.75 -1.50
C ASP A 36 -1.51 -32.36 -0.16
N ASP A 37 -0.30 -31.79 -0.22
CA ASP A 37 0.44 -31.31 0.95
C ASP A 37 -0.32 -30.19 1.67
N LYS A 38 -0.57 -30.41 2.96
CA LYS A 38 -1.27 -29.49 3.86
C LYS A 38 -0.34 -28.44 4.46
N ASP A 39 0.97 -28.69 4.43
CA ASP A 39 1.99 -27.80 4.96
C ASP A 39 2.73 -27.04 3.86
N GLY A 40 2.36 -27.27 2.61
CA GLY A 40 2.90 -26.53 1.47
C GLY A 40 2.61 -25.03 1.55
N LEU A 41 3.65 -24.24 1.30
CA LEU A 41 3.61 -22.79 1.14
C LEU A 41 4.42 -22.42 -0.10
N PHE A 42 3.95 -21.44 -0.87
CA PHE A 42 4.71 -20.91 -2.00
C PHE A 42 5.20 -19.49 -1.73
N LEU A 43 6.48 -19.23 -2.00
CA LEU A 43 7.08 -17.91 -1.87
C LEU A 43 7.67 -17.47 -3.22
N LEU A 44 7.02 -16.50 -3.85
CA LEU A 44 7.46 -15.90 -5.10
C LEU A 44 8.07 -14.53 -4.83
N LYS A 45 9.40 -14.45 -4.83
CA LYS A 45 10.10 -13.17 -4.80
C LYS A 45 10.34 -12.69 -6.22
N GLY A 46 10.47 -11.39 -6.40
CA GLY A 46 11.06 -10.84 -7.61
C GLY A 46 10.99 -9.34 -7.67
N TYR A 47 11.81 -8.77 -8.54
CA TYR A 47 11.96 -7.31 -8.64
C TYR A 47 10.92 -6.69 -9.57
N ALA A 48 10.88 -5.36 -9.66
CA ALA A 48 10.08 -4.66 -10.64
C ALA A 48 10.43 -5.10 -12.07
N GLY A 49 9.44 -5.18 -12.95
CA GLY A 49 9.65 -5.60 -14.35
C GLY A 49 9.89 -7.11 -14.59
N THR A 50 9.94 -7.95 -13.54
CA THR A 50 10.23 -9.39 -13.69
C THR A 50 9.02 -10.27 -14.06
N GLY A 51 7.83 -9.68 -14.21
CA GLY A 51 6.62 -10.39 -14.67
C GLY A 51 5.78 -11.08 -13.58
N LYS A 52 6.02 -10.78 -12.29
CA LYS A 52 5.21 -11.30 -11.15
C LYS A 52 3.70 -11.12 -11.37
N THR A 53 3.31 -9.90 -11.70
CA THR A 53 1.93 -9.50 -11.99
C THR A 53 1.28 -10.37 -13.07
N THR A 54 1.99 -10.61 -14.17
CA THR A 54 1.55 -11.45 -15.29
C THR A 54 1.39 -12.91 -14.88
N LEU A 55 2.32 -13.45 -14.07
CA LEU A 55 2.25 -14.81 -13.53
C LEU A 55 1.01 -14.98 -12.62
N ILE A 56 0.77 -14.03 -11.73
CA ILE A 56 -0.40 -14.07 -10.83
C ILE A 56 -1.70 -13.92 -11.59
N GLY A 57 -1.80 -13.00 -12.56
CA GLY A 57 -2.97 -12.88 -13.42
C GLY A 57 -3.28 -14.19 -14.16
N THR A 58 -2.24 -14.82 -14.72
CA THR A 58 -2.36 -16.11 -15.45
C THR A 58 -2.82 -17.24 -14.52
N LEU A 59 -2.27 -17.32 -13.31
CA LEU A 59 -2.68 -18.28 -12.29
C LEU A 59 -4.14 -18.07 -11.90
N VAL A 60 -4.51 -16.85 -11.52
CA VAL A 60 -5.86 -16.49 -11.05
C VAL A 60 -6.93 -16.78 -12.10
N LYS A 61 -6.61 -16.55 -13.38
CA LYS A 61 -7.45 -16.88 -14.53
C LYS A 61 -7.71 -18.39 -14.67
N ASN A 62 -6.76 -19.24 -14.28
CA ASN A 62 -6.80 -20.68 -14.52
C ASN A 62 -7.14 -21.54 -13.29
N LEU A 63 -7.07 -21.02 -12.06
CA LEU A 63 -7.33 -21.79 -10.82
C LEU A 63 -8.66 -22.55 -10.79
N TRP A 64 -9.72 -21.99 -11.40
CA TRP A 64 -11.03 -22.64 -11.43
C TRP A 64 -11.00 -23.97 -12.22
N LYS A 65 -10.12 -24.11 -13.22
CA LYS A 65 -9.92 -25.35 -13.98
C LYS A 65 -9.26 -26.44 -13.13
N ALA A 66 -8.48 -26.04 -12.11
CA ALA A 66 -7.94 -26.91 -11.07
C ALA A 66 -8.93 -27.14 -9.90
N LYS A 67 -10.19 -26.69 -10.01
CA LYS A 67 -11.23 -26.75 -8.96
C LYS A 67 -10.83 -26.03 -7.66
N LEU A 68 -9.98 -25.01 -7.78
CA LEU A 68 -9.53 -24.17 -6.67
C LEU A 68 -10.06 -22.74 -6.86
N SER A 69 -10.27 -22.04 -5.74
CA SER A 69 -10.70 -20.64 -5.74
C SER A 69 -9.59 -19.71 -5.26
N PRO A 70 -9.30 -18.59 -5.95
CA PRO A 70 -8.38 -17.60 -5.43
C PRO A 70 -9.03 -16.76 -4.32
N VAL A 71 -8.25 -16.43 -3.30
CA VAL A 71 -8.54 -15.35 -2.34
C VAL A 71 -7.38 -14.37 -2.42
N LEU A 72 -7.63 -13.19 -2.99
CA LEU A 72 -6.59 -12.19 -3.26
C LEU A 72 -6.51 -11.21 -2.10
N LEU A 73 -5.31 -11.07 -1.54
CA LEU A 73 -5.03 -10.26 -0.36
C LEU A 73 -3.86 -9.32 -0.60
N ALA A 74 -3.90 -8.17 0.05
CA ALA A 74 -2.75 -7.28 0.16
C ALA A 74 -2.74 -6.54 1.52
N PRO A 75 -1.60 -5.99 1.96
CA PRO A 75 -1.51 -5.25 3.22
C PRO A 75 -2.34 -3.95 3.26
N THR A 76 -2.44 -3.25 2.12
CA THR A 76 -3.13 -1.94 2.01
C THR A 76 -4.26 -1.96 0.99
N GLY A 77 -5.21 -1.02 1.11
CA GLY A 77 -6.33 -0.87 0.17
C GLY A 77 -5.87 -0.58 -1.26
N ARG A 78 -4.85 0.27 -1.40
CA ARG A 78 -4.24 0.59 -2.69
C ARG A 78 -3.57 -0.61 -3.34
N ALA A 79 -2.79 -1.40 -2.59
CA ALA A 79 -2.22 -2.64 -3.09
C ALA A 79 -3.31 -3.63 -3.52
N ALA A 80 -4.39 -3.75 -2.73
CA ALA A 80 -5.54 -4.57 -3.07
C ALA A 80 -6.21 -4.12 -4.38
N LYS A 81 -6.33 -2.81 -4.64
CA LYS A 81 -6.81 -2.26 -5.91
C LYS A 81 -5.89 -2.65 -7.07
N VAL A 82 -4.57 -2.54 -6.90
CA VAL A 82 -3.57 -2.93 -7.92
C VAL A 82 -3.73 -4.41 -8.31
N ILE A 83 -3.72 -5.33 -7.35
CA ILE A 83 -3.95 -6.76 -7.64
C ILE A 83 -5.34 -7.04 -8.21
N SER A 84 -6.35 -6.28 -7.81
CA SER A 84 -7.69 -6.42 -8.40
C SER A 84 -7.70 -6.10 -9.88
N ASN A 85 -7.02 -5.02 -10.27
CA ASN A 85 -6.95 -4.54 -11.65
C ASN A 85 -6.26 -5.56 -12.56
N TYR A 86 -5.06 -6.00 -12.20
CA TYR A 86 -4.28 -6.88 -13.10
C TYR A 86 -4.76 -8.34 -13.09
N SER A 87 -5.41 -8.80 -12.01
CA SER A 87 -5.91 -10.18 -11.91
C SER A 87 -7.34 -10.35 -12.41
N GLY A 88 -8.06 -9.24 -12.62
CA GLY A 88 -9.48 -9.23 -13.02
C GLY A 88 -10.42 -9.80 -11.96
N LYS A 89 -10.01 -9.91 -10.69
CA LYS A 89 -10.83 -10.38 -9.57
C LYS A 89 -10.66 -9.48 -8.36
N GLN A 90 -11.76 -9.26 -7.63
CA GLN A 90 -11.72 -8.41 -6.44
C GLN A 90 -10.79 -8.98 -5.36
N ALA A 91 -9.86 -8.14 -4.90
CA ALA A 91 -9.01 -8.39 -3.76
C ALA A 91 -9.43 -7.55 -2.55
N GLN A 92 -8.92 -7.92 -1.38
CA GLN A 92 -9.22 -7.26 -0.12
C GLN A 92 -7.94 -7.07 0.70
N THR A 93 -7.98 -6.16 1.67
CA THR A 93 -6.89 -6.10 2.64
C THR A 93 -6.87 -7.36 3.51
N ILE A 94 -5.68 -7.79 3.96
CA ILE A 94 -5.52 -8.92 4.88
C ILE A 94 -6.43 -8.73 6.10
N HIS A 95 -6.37 -7.54 6.72
CA HIS A 95 -7.17 -7.19 7.88
C HIS A 95 -8.68 -7.37 7.64
N ARG A 96 -9.19 -6.92 6.50
CA ARG A 96 -10.60 -7.06 6.16
C ARG A 96 -10.99 -8.52 5.98
N ASN A 97 -10.11 -9.31 5.39
CA ASN A 97 -10.42 -10.71 5.10
C ASN A 97 -10.45 -11.57 6.35
N ILE A 98 -9.46 -11.41 7.24
CA ILE A 98 -9.25 -12.32 8.38
C ILE A 98 -9.89 -11.84 9.67
N TYR A 99 -10.25 -10.56 9.84
CA TYR A 99 -10.91 -10.08 11.06
C TYR A 99 -12.34 -9.62 10.84
N TYR A 100 -13.16 -9.71 11.90
CA TYR A 100 -14.40 -8.95 12.02
C TYR A 100 -14.33 -8.02 13.24
N PRO A 101 -14.90 -6.82 13.15
CA PRO A 101 -15.00 -5.93 14.29
C PRO A 101 -15.99 -6.51 15.30
N LYS A 102 -15.58 -6.53 16.57
CA LYS A 102 -16.40 -6.94 17.70
C LYS A 102 -16.35 -5.84 18.74
N LYS A 103 -17.53 -5.41 19.21
CA LYS A 103 -17.59 -4.50 20.35
C LYS A 103 -17.11 -5.27 21.58
N ASN A 104 -16.03 -4.83 22.21
CA ASN A 104 -15.60 -5.42 23.45
C ASN A 104 -16.51 -4.93 24.61
N GLY A 105 -16.49 -5.65 25.74
CA GLY A 105 -17.32 -5.31 26.92
C GLY A 105 -17.00 -3.93 27.52
N SER A 106 -15.83 -3.36 27.21
CA SER A 106 -15.42 -2.01 27.60
C SER A 106 -15.82 -0.93 26.59
N GLY A 107 -16.53 -1.27 25.50
CA GLY A 107 -17.04 -0.34 24.49
C GLY A 107 -16.05 0.08 23.40
N GLY A 108 -14.80 -0.38 23.47
CA GLY A 108 -13.84 -0.31 22.37
C GLY A 108 -14.18 -1.27 21.23
N MET A 109 -13.61 -1.02 20.06
CA MET A 109 -13.63 -1.97 18.96
C MET A 109 -12.45 -2.92 19.15
N ALA A 110 -12.71 -4.20 19.29
CA ALA A 110 -11.69 -5.24 19.18
C ALA A 110 -11.86 -5.94 17.82
N PHE A 111 -10.78 -6.53 17.33
CA PHE A 111 -10.82 -7.38 16.15
C PHE A 111 -10.69 -8.83 16.60
N GLN A 112 -11.61 -9.66 16.14
CA GLN A 112 -11.55 -11.09 16.36
C GLN A 112 -11.31 -11.79 15.03
N LEU A 113 -10.45 -12.81 15.05
CA LEU A 113 -10.18 -13.62 13.88
C LEU A 113 -11.47 -14.31 13.40
N LYS A 114 -11.74 -14.21 12.11
CA LYS A 114 -12.83 -14.88 11.42
C LYS A 114 -12.52 -16.36 11.34
N GLN A 115 -13.56 -17.17 11.51
CA GLN A 115 -13.49 -18.57 11.12
C GLN A 115 -13.31 -18.67 9.60
N ASN A 116 -12.28 -19.37 9.14
CA ASN A 116 -12.10 -19.63 7.73
C ASN A 116 -13.06 -20.74 7.25
N LYS A 117 -14.09 -20.35 6.50
CA LYS A 117 -15.07 -21.28 5.92
C LYS A 117 -14.71 -21.71 4.49
N LYS A 118 -13.55 -21.30 3.98
CA LYS A 118 -13.12 -21.62 2.61
C LYS A 118 -12.73 -23.09 2.51
N ARG A 119 -12.94 -23.63 1.31
CA ARG A 119 -12.53 -24.98 0.93
C ARG A 119 -11.84 -24.90 -0.42
N ASN A 120 -10.77 -25.66 -0.60
CA ASN A 120 -10.04 -25.72 -1.88
C ASN A 120 -9.71 -24.29 -2.38
N ALA A 121 -9.01 -23.52 -1.56
CA ALA A 121 -8.71 -22.12 -1.84
C ALA A 121 -7.21 -21.84 -1.77
N ILE A 122 -6.72 -20.97 -2.67
CA ILE A 122 -5.36 -20.44 -2.60
C ILE A 122 -5.45 -18.98 -2.22
N PHE A 123 -4.89 -18.66 -1.06
CA PHE A 123 -4.72 -17.30 -0.58
C PHE A 123 -3.45 -16.74 -1.22
N ILE A 124 -3.61 -15.71 -2.05
CA ILE A 124 -2.52 -15.07 -2.78
C ILE A 124 -2.33 -13.71 -2.14
N VAL A 125 -1.16 -13.48 -1.56
CA VAL A 125 -0.84 -12.29 -0.78
C VAL A 125 0.24 -11.51 -1.51
N ASP A 126 -0.14 -10.38 -2.11
CA ASP A 126 0.79 -9.49 -2.80
C ASP A 126 1.34 -8.40 -1.88
N GLU A 127 2.45 -7.78 -2.28
CA GLU A 127 3.19 -6.79 -1.46
C GLU A 127 3.53 -7.33 -0.05
N ALA A 128 3.89 -8.62 0.05
CA ALA A 128 4.22 -9.27 1.32
C ALA A 128 5.42 -8.61 2.03
N SER A 129 6.23 -7.81 1.32
CA SER A 129 7.29 -6.95 1.88
C SER A 129 6.78 -5.98 2.94
N MET A 130 5.48 -5.68 3.02
CA MET A 130 4.92 -4.81 4.05
C MET A 130 4.38 -5.55 5.30
N ILE A 131 4.41 -6.89 5.31
CA ILE A 131 3.87 -7.67 6.42
C ILE A 131 4.92 -7.77 7.53
N SER A 132 4.57 -7.33 8.73
CA SER A 132 5.40 -7.42 9.93
C SER A 132 4.98 -8.56 10.86
N ASP A 133 5.93 -9.07 11.64
CA ASP A 133 5.74 -9.97 12.79
C ASP A 133 5.58 -9.20 14.12
N ALA A 134 5.72 -7.87 14.10
CA ALA A 134 5.49 -7.06 15.28
C ALA A 134 4.00 -7.10 15.70
N PRO A 135 3.69 -7.22 17.01
CA PRO A 135 2.34 -6.97 17.51
C PRO A 135 1.92 -5.58 17.07
N SER A 136 0.78 -5.45 16.40
CA SER A 136 0.28 -4.15 15.97
C SER A 136 0.24 -3.19 17.17
N GLU A 137 0.81 -1.98 17.04
CA GLU A 137 0.87 -0.98 18.13
C GLU A 137 -0.52 -0.62 18.70
N SER A 138 -1.57 -0.94 17.96
CA SER A 138 -2.94 -0.94 18.47
C SER A 138 -3.23 -2.18 19.33
N LYS A 139 -3.49 -1.98 20.63
CA LYS A 139 -4.12 -2.93 21.57
C LYS A 139 -5.52 -3.46 21.14
N LEU A 140 -5.88 -3.31 19.86
CA LEU A 140 -7.17 -3.66 19.25
C LEU A 140 -7.21 -5.12 18.78
N PHE A 141 -6.06 -5.79 18.66
CA PHE A 141 -5.93 -7.17 18.20
C PHE A 141 -5.49 -8.05 19.38
N GLU A 142 -6.23 -9.13 19.64
CA GLU A 142 -5.94 -10.06 20.74
C GLU A 142 -4.76 -10.95 20.36
N ASN A 143 -3.58 -10.68 20.95
CA ASN A 143 -2.38 -11.54 21.00
C ASN A 143 -1.96 -12.25 19.70
N GLY A 144 -1.10 -11.59 18.90
CA GLY A 144 -0.41 -12.18 17.75
C GLY A 144 0.12 -11.12 16.79
N SER A 145 0.99 -11.51 15.86
CA SER A 145 1.33 -10.67 14.72
C SER A 145 0.33 -10.83 13.58
N LEU A 146 0.31 -9.90 12.62
CA LEU A 146 -0.54 -10.02 11.43
C LEU A 146 -0.23 -11.28 10.62
N LEU A 147 1.05 -11.68 10.58
CA LEU A 147 1.50 -12.89 9.89
C LEU A 147 0.98 -14.15 10.60
N ASP A 148 1.04 -14.21 11.93
CA ASP A 148 0.53 -15.35 12.70
C ASP A 148 -0.95 -15.57 12.48
N ASP A 149 -1.73 -14.48 12.58
CA ASP A 149 -3.18 -14.51 12.40
C ASP A 149 -3.56 -14.90 10.96
N LEU A 150 -2.81 -14.42 9.96
CA LEU A 150 -3.01 -14.81 8.58
C LEU A 150 -2.73 -16.31 8.36
N MET A 151 -1.60 -16.81 8.88
CA MET A 151 -1.23 -18.22 8.76
C MET A 151 -2.26 -19.12 9.46
N MET A 152 -2.64 -18.78 10.69
CA MET A 152 -3.69 -19.48 11.43
C MET A 152 -5.02 -19.46 10.67
N HIS A 153 -5.42 -18.30 10.14
CA HIS A 153 -6.65 -18.17 9.38
C HIS A 153 -6.63 -19.07 8.13
N VAL A 154 -5.59 -18.98 7.31
CA VAL A 154 -5.52 -19.75 6.05
C VAL A 154 -5.57 -21.26 6.32
N TYR A 155 -4.72 -21.76 7.21
CA TYR A 155 -4.60 -23.21 7.46
C TYR A 155 -5.71 -23.79 8.35
N SER A 156 -6.54 -22.96 8.99
CA SER A 156 -7.80 -23.41 9.61
C SER A 156 -8.89 -23.79 8.58
N GLY A 157 -8.73 -23.38 7.33
CA GLY A 157 -9.61 -23.73 6.22
C GLY A 157 -9.34 -25.14 5.67
N HIS A 158 -10.31 -25.72 4.96
CA HIS A 158 -10.17 -27.09 4.46
C HIS A 158 -9.48 -27.13 3.09
N ARG A 159 -8.27 -27.70 3.04
CA ARG A 159 -7.43 -27.75 1.82
C ARG A 159 -7.17 -26.35 1.27
N CYS A 160 -6.81 -25.44 2.17
CA CYS A 160 -6.38 -24.10 1.82
C CYS A 160 -4.85 -24.05 1.78
N LYS A 161 -4.30 -23.22 0.90
CA LYS A 161 -2.87 -22.97 0.77
C LYS A 161 -2.60 -21.48 0.65
N ILE A 162 -1.36 -21.06 0.88
CA ILE A 162 -0.94 -19.66 0.77
C ILE A 162 0.22 -19.51 -0.21
N LEU A 163 0.18 -18.43 -0.99
CA LEU A 163 1.23 -17.98 -1.88
C LEU A 163 1.56 -16.53 -1.53
N PHE A 164 2.77 -16.28 -1.07
CA PHE A 164 3.30 -14.93 -0.82
C PHE A 164 4.03 -14.41 -2.05
N ILE A 165 3.80 -13.15 -2.39
CA ILE A 165 4.51 -12.42 -3.43
C ILE A 165 5.09 -11.15 -2.83
N GLY A 166 6.33 -10.83 -3.19
CA GLY A 166 6.89 -9.53 -2.85
C GLY A 166 8.21 -9.24 -3.54
N ASP A 167 8.74 -8.07 -3.24
CA ASP A 167 9.99 -7.54 -3.77
C ASP A 167 10.92 -7.21 -2.61
N THR A 168 12.09 -7.85 -2.58
CA THR A 168 13.10 -7.74 -1.52
C THR A 168 13.93 -6.46 -1.61
N ALA A 169 13.92 -5.78 -2.75
CA ALA A 169 14.62 -4.50 -2.95
C ALA A 169 13.76 -3.30 -2.53
N GLN A 170 12.44 -3.48 -2.37
CA GLN A 170 11.58 -2.45 -1.79
C GLN A 170 11.88 -2.22 -0.31
N LEU A 171 11.38 -1.09 0.21
CA LEU A 171 11.42 -0.77 1.63
C LEU A 171 10.78 -1.91 2.46
N PRO A 172 11.47 -2.41 3.50
CA PRO A 172 10.89 -3.38 4.43
C PRO A 172 9.81 -2.73 5.32
N PRO A 173 9.10 -3.52 6.15
CA PRO A 173 8.20 -2.95 7.14
C PRO A 173 8.97 -2.01 8.08
N VAL A 174 8.31 -0.96 8.55
CA VAL A 174 8.94 0.05 9.42
C VAL A 174 9.54 -0.61 10.67
N LYS A 175 10.81 -0.31 10.98
CA LYS A 175 11.63 -0.91 12.06
C LYS A 175 12.16 -2.33 11.80
N LEU A 176 11.95 -2.89 10.61
CA LEU A 176 12.51 -4.19 10.21
C LEU A 176 13.46 -4.04 9.03
N GLU A 177 14.43 -4.95 8.92
CA GLU A 177 15.38 -5.01 7.80
C GLU A 177 14.84 -5.78 6.59
N VAL A 178 14.00 -6.79 6.87
CA VAL A 178 13.35 -7.67 5.90
C VAL A 178 11.96 -8.04 6.44
N SER A 179 11.00 -8.28 5.54
CA SER A 179 9.71 -8.80 5.96
C SER A 179 9.82 -10.28 6.34
N PRO A 180 9.30 -10.71 7.51
CA PRO A 180 9.20 -12.12 7.88
C PRO A 180 8.35 -12.95 6.91
N ALA A 181 7.43 -12.32 6.17
CA ALA A 181 6.62 -13.00 5.15
C ALA A 181 7.40 -13.27 3.84
N LEU A 182 8.60 -12.71 3.70
CA LEU A 182 9.51 -12.95 2.57
C LEU A 182 10.74 -13.79 2.96
N GLU A 183 10.82 -14.29 4.20
CA GLU A 183 11.94 -15.08 4.71
C GLU A 183 11.59 -16.57 4.79
N VAL A 184 12.41 -17.41 4.13
CA VAL A 184 12.18 -18.86 4.05
C VAL A 184 12.31 -19.51 5.43
N ASP A 185 13.28 -19.10 6.22
CA ASP A 185 13.53 -19.67 7.55
C ASP A 185 12.40 -19.32 8.51
N THR A 186 11.89 -18.08 8.47
CA THR A 186 10.73 -17.68 9.27
C THR A 186 9.50 -18.50 8.91
N LEU A 187 9.23 -18.70 7.62
CA LEU A 187 8.07 -19.45 7.16
C LEU A 187 8.18 -20.95 7.45
N SER A 188 9.37 -21.53 7.26
CA SER A 188 9.60 -22.96 7.45
C SER A 188 9.70 -23.34 8.93
N LEU A 189 10.59 -22.70 9.70
CA LEU A 189 10.83 -23.01 11.11
C LEU A 189 9.75 -22.41 12.02
N GLY A 190 9.30 -21.19 11.74
CA GLY A 190 8.32 -20.48 12.57
C GLY A 190 6.90 -21.05 12.46
N PHE A 191 6.50 -21.49 11.26
CA PHE A 191 5.15 -22.00 11.00
C PHE A 191 5.09 -23.49 10.64
N ASN A 192 6.22 -24.20 10.66
CA ASN A 192 6.33 -25.61 10.28
C ASN A 192 5.75 -25.87 8.88
N LYS A 193 6.27 -25.17 7.87
CA LYS A 193 5.81 -25.22 6.49
C LYS A 193 6.88 -25.69 5.51
N GLU A 194 6.43 -26.42 4.49
CA GLU A 194 7.23 -26.84 3.35
C GLU A 194 7.23 -25.70 2.32
N VAL A 195 8.26 -24.86 2.37
CA VAL A 195 8.35 -23.62 1.58
C VAL A 195 8.96 -23.90 0.21
N THR A 196 8.15 -23.80 -0.84
CA THR A 196 8.65 -23.72 -2.21
C THR A 196 8.95 -22.26 -2.54
N ALA A 197 10.23 -21.90 -2.55
CA ALA A 197 10.70 -20.54 -2.85
C ALA A 197 11.34 -20.42 -4.24
N ILE A 198 11.13 -19.28 -4.89
CA ILE A 198 11.80 -18.90 -6.14
C ILE A 198 11.83 -17.38 -6.27
N GLU A 199 12.95 -16.85 -6.78
CA GLU A 199 13.15 -15.41 -6.99
C GLU A 199 13.37 -15.12 -8.48
N LEU A 200 12.55 -14.21 -9.01
CA LEU A 200 12.67 -13.69 -10.37
C LEU A 200 13.60 -12.47 -10.37
N ASP A 201 14.70 -12.57 -11.09
CA ASP A 201 15.74 -11.54 -11.21
C ASP A 201 15.92 -10.97 -12.62
N GLU A 202 15.42 -11.67 -13.64
CA GLU A 202 15.45 -11.23 -15.03
C GLU A 202 14.29 -10.29 -15.36
N VAL A 203 14.60 -9.08 -15.81
CA VAL A 203 13.63 -8.11 -16.33
C VAL A 203 13.24 -8.52 -17.75
N VAL A 204 11.95 -8.48 -18.08
CA VAL A 204 11.45 -8.93 -19.39
C VAL A 204 11.82 -7.95 -20.51
N ARG A 205 12.01 -8.44 -21.74
CA ARG A 205 12.48 -7.61 -22.88
C ARG A 205 11.59 -6.42 -23.21
N GLN A 206 10.27 -6.50 -23.03
CA GLN A 206 9.37 -5.35 -23.26
C GLN A 206 9.64 -4.18 -22.29
N ALA A 207 10.36 -4.46 -21.20
CA ALA A 207 10.78 -3.48 -20.21
C ALA A 207 12.21 -2.96 -20.44
N GLU A 208 12.97 -3.50 -21.40
CA GLU A 208 14.33 -3.01 -21.72
C GLU A 208 14.30 -1.59 -22.31
N ASP A 209 13.21 -1.20 -22.97
CA ASP A 209 13.02 0.16 -23.51
C ASP A 209 12.61 1.18 -22.43
N SER A 210 12.41 0.76 -21.17
CA SER A 210 11.99 1.65 -20.08
C SER A 210 13.19 2.10 -19.25
N GLY A 211 13.44 3.41 -19.24
CA GLY A 211 14.44 4.02 -18.36
C GLY A 211 14.08 3.85 -16.89
N ILE A 212 12.79 3.80 -16.54
CA ILE A 212 12.34 3.55 -15.17
C ILE A 212 12.84 2.18 -14.70
N LEU A 213 12.60 1.13 -15.49
CA LEU A 213 12.95 -0.24 -15.12
C LEU A 213 14.46 -0.49 -15.24
N MET A 214 15.13 0.15 -16.21
CA MET A 214 16.58 0.15 -16.27
C MET A 214 17.17 0.75 -14.99
N ASN A 215 16.70 1.91 -14.53
CA ASN A 215 17.26 2.58 -13.35
C ASN A 215 16.93 1.80 -12.07
N ALA A 216 15.73 1.23 -11.98
CA ALA A 216 15.38 0.31 -10.90
C ALA A 216 16.31 -0.91 -10.86
N THR A 217 16.68 -1.45 -12.03
CA THR A 217 17.61 -2.59 -12.14
C THR A 217 19.00 -2.24 -11.63
N ARG A 218 19.54 -1.08 -12.01
CA ARG A 218 20.84 -0.59 -11.52
C ARG A 218 20.84 -0.33 -10.02
N LEU A 219 19.77 0.27 -9.49
CA LEU A 219 19.61 0.46 -8.03
C LEU A 219 19.62 -0.87 -7.29
N ARG A 220 18.93 -1.88 -7.83
CA ARG A 220 18.91 -3.23 -7.27
C ARG A 220 20.27 -3.91 -7.33
N GLU A 221 20.99 -3.78 -8.44
CA GLU A 221 22.32 -4.38 -8.59
C GLU A 221 23.28 -3.83 -7.54
N LEU A 222 23.28 -2.51 -7.33
CA LEU A 222 24.04 -1.89 -6.23
C LEU A 222 23.62 -2.40 -4.85
N LEU A 223 22.30 -2.56 -4.63
CA LEU A 223 21.78 -3.14 -3.39
C LEU A 223 22.30 -4.57 -3.14
N ASN A 224 22.47 -5.36 -4.19
CA ASN A 224 22.96 -6.74 -4.12
C ASN A 224 24.49 -6.82 -3.98
N GLU A 225 25.23 -5.91 -4.61
CA GLU A 225 26.69 -5.85 -4.55
C GLU A 225 27.21 -5.42 -3.16
N GLY A 226 26.42 -4.63 -2.42
CA GLY A 226 26.77 -4.20 -1.07
C GLY A 226 27.64 -2.94 -1.01
N PHE A 227 27.90 -2.31 -2.16
CA PHE A 227 28.63 -1.04 -2.28
C PHE A 227 27.64 0.08 -2.58
N TYR A 228 27.49 1.02 -1.64
CA TYR A 228 26.43 2.05 -1.66
C TYR A 228 26.98 3.47 -1.71
N ASP A 229 28.20 3.65 -2.19
CA ASP A 229 28.90 4.94 -2.20
C ASP A 229 28.39 5.89 -3.30
N HIS A 230 27.89 5.36 -4.41
CA HIS A 230 27.47 6.17 -5.55
C HIS A 230 26.27 5.60 -6.31
N PHE A 231 25.44 6.47 -6.91
CA PHE A 231 24.42 6.09 -7.88
C PHE A 231 24.17 7.23 -8.87
N GLN A 232 24.09 6.88 -10.15
CA GLN A 232 23.78 7.79 -11.24
C GLN A 232 22.62 7.24 -12.07
N PHE A 233 21.62 8.08 -12.31
CA PHE A 233 20.57 7.82 -13.29
C PHE A 233 21.15 7.80 -14.70
N ASP A 234 20.72 6.82 -15.49
CA ASP A 234 20.82 6.89 -16.95
C ASP A 234 19.45 7.31 -17.49
N ILE A 235 19.41 8.47 -18.13
CA ILE A 235 18.20 9.02 -18.74
C ILE A 235 18.36 9.16 -20.26
N GLN A 236 19.50 8.76 -20.81
CA GLN A 236 19.81 8.98 -22.21
C GLN A 236 19.05 7.99 -23.09
N GLY A 237 18.29 8.52 -24.04
CA GLY A 237 17.44 7.69 -24.92
C GLY A 237 16.16 7.18 -24.26
N TYR A 238 15.87 7.57 -23.00
CA TYR A 238 14.70 7.13 -22.25
C TYR A 238 13.71 8.28 -22.03
N PRO A 239 12.64 8.39 -22.84
CA PRO A 239 11.67 9.48 -22.72
C PRO A 239 10.78 9.38 -21.47
N ASP A 240 10.81 8.24 -20.78
CA ASP A 240 10.03 7.96 -19.56
C ASP A 240 10.73 8.44 -18.28
N VAL A 241 12.00 8.88 -18.33
CA VAL A 241 12.71 9.44 -17.17
C VAL A 241 13.25 10.84 -17.50
N ILE A 242 12.70 11.85 -16.83
CA ILE A 242 12.96 13.26 -17.15
C ILE A 242 13.49 13.98 -15.91
N ARG A 243 14.63 14.64 -16.04
CA ARG A 243 15.17 15.53 -15.02
C ARG A 243 14.51 16.90 -15.13
N LEU A 244 14.06 17.45 -14.00
CA LEU A 244 13.49 18.79 -13.90
C LEU A 244 14.48 19.70 -13.15
N ILE A 245 14.85 20.80 -13.79
CA ILE A 245 15.94 21.69 -13.36
C ILE A 245 15.39 22.88 -12.56
N ASP A 246 14.25 23.44 -12.98
CA ASP A 246 13.69 24.63 -12.37
C ASP A 246 12.21 24.51 -11.99
N GLY A 247 11.70 25.56 -11.32
CA GLY A 247 10.32 25.59 -10.84
C GLY A 247 9.27 25.67 -11.94
N HIS A 248 9.59 26.19 -13.13
CA HIS A 248 8.67 26.27 -14.25
C HIS A 248 8.48 24.88 -14.87
N GLU A 249 9.57 24.14 -15.10
CA GLU A 249 9.49 22.78 -15.61
C GLU A 249 8.67 21.86 -14.69
N ILE A 250 8.80 22.02 -13.37
CA ILE A 250 7.99 21.28 -12.38
C ILE A 250 6.50 21.63 -12.50
N MET A 251 6.18 22.91 -12.63
CA MET A 251 4.78 23.35 -12.77
C MET A 251 4.18 22.85 -14.07
N ASP A 252 4.89 22.96 -15.19
CA ASP A 252 4.43 22.51 -16.50
C ASP A 252 4.23 20.99 -16.52
N ALA A 253 5.19 20.21 -16.02
CA ALA A 253 5.06 18.76 -15.93
C ALA A 253 3.89 18.32 -15.04
N LEU A 254 3.65 18.99 -13.90
CA LEU A 254 2.49 18.70 -13.05
C LEU A 254 1.16 19.05 -13.72
N ASN A 255 1.08 20.21 -14.39
CA ASN A 255 -0.11 20.62 -15.14
C ASN A 255 -0.43 19.63 -16.26
N ASP A 256 0.57 19.25 -17.06
CA ASP A 256 0.43 18.27 -18.13
C ASP A 256 -0.02 16.91 -17.58
N SER A 257 0.57 16.47 -16.48
CA SER A 257 0.21 15.20 -15.84
C SER A 257 -1.24 15.19 -15.37
N TYR A 258 -1.68 16.27 -14.71
CA TYR A 258 -3.06 16.41 -14.25
C TYR A 258 -4.07 16.53 -15.40
N ALA A 259 -3.71 17.23 -16.48
CA ALA A 259 -4.57 17.37 -17.65
C ALA A 259 -4.76 16.05 -18.41
N ASN A 260 -3.72 15.21 -18.49
CA ASN A 260 -3.75 13.99 -19.28
C ASN A 260 -4.33 12.77 -18.53
N ALA A 261 -3.90 12.56 -17.27
CA ALA A 261 -4.22 11.35 -16.51
C ALA A 261 -5.13 11.60 -15.29
N GLY A 262 -5.37 12.86 -14.94
CA GLY A 262 -6.08 13.24 -13.72
C GLY A 262 -5.17 13.34 -12.49
N HIS A 263 -5.72 13.91 -11.41
CA HIS A 263 -4.94 14.18 -10.20
C HIS A 263 -4.58 12.91 -9.42
N GLU A 264 -5.39 11.86 -9.52
CA GLU A 264 -5.17 10.60 -8.81
C GLU A 264 -4.06 9.73 -9.38
N GLU A 265 -3.69 9.90 -10.66
CA GLU A 265 -2.66 9.11 -11.35
C GLU A 265 -1.28 9.82 -11.35
N SER A 266 -1.14 10.88 -10.55
CA SER A 266 0.08 11.67 -10.44
C SER A 266 0.42 11.97 -8.99
N VAL A 267 1.64 11.67 -8.52
CA VAL A 267 2.04 11.97 -7.14
C VAL A 267 3.51 12.36 -7.00
N ILE A 268 3.79 13.29 -6.09
CA ILE A 268 5.15 13.60 -5.65
C ILE A 268 5.55 12.72 -4.46
N VAL A 269 6.66 12.00 -4.60
CA VAL A 269 7.26 11.18 -3.55
C VAL A 269 8.42 11.95 -2.91
N VAL A 270 8.35 12.08 -1.59
CA VAL A 270 9.35 12.79 -0.78
C VAL A 270 9.81 11.97 0.42
N ARG A 271 10.89 12.39 1.08
CA ARG A 271 11.47 11.66 2.22
C ARG A 271 10.72 11.87 3.54
N SER A 272 10.15 13.05 3.79
CA SER A 272 9.55 13.40 5.09
C SER A 272 8.17 14.04 4.99
N ASN A 273 7.37 13.93 6.07
CA ASN A 273 6.05 14.57 6.14
C ASN A 273 6.17 16.10 6.02
N LYS A 274 7.22 16.71 6.58
CA LYS A 274 7.48 18.14 6.44
C LYS A 274 7.59 18.55 4.97
N ARG A 275 8.37 17.80 4.17
CA ARG A 275 8.47 18.04 2.71
C ARG A 275 7.13 17.81 2.02
N ALA A 276 6.40 16.77 2.41
CA ALA A 276 5.09 16.49 1.83
C ALA A 276 4.10 17.64 2.07
N ASN A 277 4.05 18.18 3.29
CA ASN A 277 3.20 19.32 3.63
C ASN A 277 3.57 20.57 2.81
N ILE A 278 4.87 20.84 2.63
CA ILE A 278 5.35 21.96 1.80
C ILE A 278 4.89 21.80 0.35
N TYR A 279 5.15 20.64 -0.27
CA TYR A 279 4.75 20.40 -1.66
C TYR A 279 3.23 20.43 -1.83
N ASN A 280 2.48 19.80 -0.93
CA ASN A 280 1.02 19.84 -0.96
C ASN A 280 0.50 21.28 -0.92
N LYS A 281 1.05 22.13 -0.03
CA LYS A 281 0.67 23.54 0.05
C LYS A 281 0.98 24.30 -1.24
N GLN A 282 2.16 24.07 -1.85
CA GLN A 282 2.54 24.75 -3.09
C GLN A 282 1.73 24.27 -4.29
N ILE A 283 1.43 22.97 -4.40
CA ILE A 283 0.58 22.44 -5.47
C ILE A 283 -0.81 23.06 -5.36
N ARG A 284 -1.39 23.07 -4.15
CA ARG A 284 -2.72 23.67 -3.94
C ARG A 284 -2.73 25.15 -4.30
N SER A 285 -1.79 25.94 -3.80
CA SER A 285 -1.82 27.39 -4.04
C SER A 285 -1.41 27.79 -5.45
N ARG A 286 -0.39 27.15 -6.04
CA ARG A 286 0.19 27.59 -7.34
C ARG A 286 -0.35 26.86 -8.55
N ILE A 287 -0.77 25.61 -8.41
CA ILE A 287 -1.21 24.76 -9.53
C ILE A 287 -2.73 24.68 -9.54
N LEU A 288 -3.33 24.41 -8.38
CA LEU A 288 -4.78 24.27 -8.26
C LEU A 288 -5.49 25.59 -7.92
N PHE A 289 -4.74 26.66 -7.66
CA PHE A 289 -5.25 27.98 -7.26
C PHE A 289 -6.21 27.94 -6.07
N GLN A 290 -5.91 27.07 -5.11
CA GLN A 290 -6.64 26.86 -3.86
C GLN A 290 -5.84 27.43 -2.69
N GLU A 291 -6.26 28.59 -2.19
CA GLU A 291 -5.63 29.25 -1.03
C GLU A 291 -6.25 28.83 0.31
N GLU A 292 -7.50 28.36 0.27
CA GLU A 292 -8.22 27.89 1.45
C GLU A 292 -7.54 26.68 2.08
N GLU A 293 -7.72 26.50 3.39
CA GLU A 293 -7.15 25.34 4.10
C GLU A 293 -7.67 24.01 3.54
N LEU A 294 -8.93 23.97 3.10
CA LEU A 294 -9.56 22.81 2.46
C LEU A 294 -10.53 23.31 1.38
N SER A 295 -10.57 22.62 0.23
CA SER A 295 -11.43 22.96 -0.90
C SER A 295 -12.20 21.74 -1.41
N ALA A 296 -13.38 21.96 -1.97
CA ALA A 296 -14.06 20.93 -2.74
C ALA A 296 -13.19 20.54 -3.95
N GLY A 297 -13.09 19.25 -4.22
CA GLY A 297 -12.17 18.67 -5.20
C GLY A 297 -10.85 18.21 -4.60
N ASP A 298 -10.51 18.57 -3.36
CA ASP A 298 -9.24 18.15 -2.75
C ASP A 298 -9.12 16.63 -2.60
N TYR A 299 -7.93 16.12 -2.94
CA TYR A 299 -7.56 14.73 -2.70
C TYR A 299 -6.79 14.60 -1.39
N LEU A 300 -7.28 13.72 -0.53
CA LEU A 300 -6.72 13.47 0.79
C LEU A 300 -6.43 11.98 0.98
N MET A 301 -5.36 11.68 1.70
CA MET A 301 -5.03 10.36 2.21
C MET A 301 -5.47 10.27 3.67
N VAL A 302 -6.21 9.22 4.00
CA VAL A 302 -6.54 8.86 5.38
C VAL A 302 -5.30 8.27 6.04
N VAL A 303 -4.89 8.82 7.19
CA VAL A 303 -3.63 8.44 7.86
C VAL A 303 -3.84 7.54 9.09
N LYS A 304 -5.08 7.14 9.35
CA LYS A 304 -5.44 6.25 10.46
C LYS A 304 -6.71 5.47 10.14
N ASN A 305 -6.72 4.17 10.45
CA ASN A 305 -7.92 3.35 10.28
C ASN A 305 -9.12 3.94 11.01
N ASN A 306 -10.26 3.99 10.34
CA ASN A 306 -11.53 4.44 10.90
C ASN A 306 -12.63 3.42 10.60
N TYR A 307 -13.38 3.07 11.64
CA TYR A 307 -14.40 2.02 11.62
C TYR A 307 -15.80 2.53 11.98
N TYR A 308 -15.97 3.85 12.03
CA TYR A 308 -17.21 4.49 12.47
C TYR A 308 -18.12 4.84 11.29
N TRP A 309 -17.56 5.41 10.23
CA TRP A 309 -18.35 6.03 9.15
C TRP A 309 -18.96 5.05 8.14
N LEU A 310 -18.36 3.87 7.99
CA LEU A 310 -18.81 2.88 7.02
C LEU A 310 -19.38 1.65 7.70
N ASP A 311 -20.45 1.11 7.13
CA ASP A 311 -20.95 -0.21 7.50
C ASP A 311 -19.92 -1.27 7.09
N THR A 312 -19.68 -2.23 7.98
CA THR A 312 -18.91 -3.46 7.74
C THR A 312 -19.26 -4.21 6.45
N LYS A 313 -20.51 -4.07 5.97
CA LYS A 313 -21.03 -4.69 4.74
C LYS A 313 -20.82 -3.84 3.50
N SER A 314 -20.38 -2.60 3.64
CA SER A 314 -20.07 -1.70 2.52
C SER A 314 -18.91 -2.25 1.68
N GLU A 315 -18.72 -1.68 0.48
CA GLU A 315 -17.66 -2.15 -0.44
C GLU A 315 -16.28 -1.99 0.16
N ALA A 316 -16.00 -0.92 0.93
CA ALA A 316 -14.75 -0.79 1.66
C ALA A 316 -14.80 -1.54 3.02
N GLY A 317 -15.96 -1.57 3.68
CA GLY A 317 -16.19 -2.20 4.98
C GLY A 317 -15.69 -1.37 6.16
N PHE A 318 -14.57 -0.69 6.01
CA PHE A 318 -14.05 0.37 6.88
C PHE A 318 -13.10 1.26 6.06
N ILE A 319 -12.66 2.38 6.63
CA ILE A 319 -11.72 3.30 5.97
C ILE A 319 -10.32 2.99 6.49
N ALA A 320 -9.43 2.52 5.62
CA ALA A 320 -8.09 2.11 5.98
C ALA A 320 -7.07 3.26 5.92
N ASN A 321 -6.00 3.13 6.69
CA ASN A 321 -4.81 3.97 6.54
C ASN A 321 -4.22 3.76 5.14
N GLY A 322 -3.97 4.87 4.44
CA GLY A 322 -3.51 4.91 3.06
C GLY A 322 -4.65 5.07 2.03
N ASP A 323 -5.92 4.90 2.43
CA ASP A 323 -7.05 5.10 1.52
C ASP A 323 -7.12 6.57 1.08
N THR A 324 -7.38 6.75 -0.22
CA THR A 324 -7.49 8.05 -0.86
C THR A 324 -8.97 8.43 -0.97
N ILE A 325 -9.29 9.63 -0.52
CA ILE A 325 -10.63 10.22 -0.58
C ILE A 325 -10.59 11.53 -1.35
N LYS A 326 -11.69 11.86 -2.01
CA LYS A 326 -11.90 13.15 -2.66
C LYS A 326 -13.00 13.90 -1.92
N VAL A 327 -12.74 15.15 -1.56
CA VAL A 327 -13.76 16.03 -0.98
C VAL A 327 -14.71 16.48 -2.07
N LEU A 328 -16.00 16.20 -1.91
CA LEU A 328 -17.03 16.60 -2.88
C LEU A 328 -17.70 17.91 -2.47
N GLU A 329 -18.06 18.01 -1.18
CA GLU A 329 -18.77 19.16 -0.64
C GLU A 329 -18.25 19.44 0.79
N ILE A 330 -18.17 20.72 1.17
CA ILE A 330 -17.82 21.16 2.52
C ILE A 330 -19.03 21.88 3.10
N TYR A 331 -19.61 21.33 4.16
CA TYR A 331 -20.80 21.89 4.82
C TYR A 331 -20.43 22.98 5.83
N GLY A 332 -19.25 22.88 6.44
CA GLY A 332 -18.76 23.90 7.36
C GLY A 332 -17.53 23.46 8.14
N ILE A 333 -16.78 24.44 8.62
CA ILE A 333 -15.63 24.25 9.50
C ILE A 333 -16.01 24.68 10.93
N LYS A 334 -15.67 23.88 11.92
CA LYS A 334 -15.99 24.11 13.34
C LYS A 334 -14.73 23.97 14.18
N GLU A 335 -14.54 24.91 15.10
CA GLU A 335 -13.52 24.82 16.13
C GLU A 335 -14.16 24.30 17.42
N LEU A 336 -13.79 23.09 17.82
CA LEU A 336 -14.34 22.39 18.97
C LEU A 336 -13.23 21.63 19.70
N TYR A 337 -13.31 21.52 21.02
CA TYR A 337 -12.36 20.70 21.81
C TYR A 337 -10.88 21.11 21.68
N GLY A 338 -10.60 22.33 21.19
CA GLY A 338 -9.25 22.79 20.85
C GLY A 338 -8.69 22.15 19.57
N PHE A 339 -9.56 21.76 18.64
CA PHE A 339 -9.24 21.23 17.31
C PHE A 339 -10.18 21.85 16.26
N ARG A 340 -9.80 21.76 14.99
CA ARG A 340 -10.60 22.21 13.86
C ARG A 340 -11.12 21.02 13.08
N PHE A 341 -12.41 21.04 12.79
CA PHE A 341 -13.10 19.98 12.08
C PHE A 341 -13.81 20.50 10.84
N ALA A 342 -13.75 19.76 9.73
CA ALA A 342 -14.59 20.02 8.58
C ALA A 342 -15.68 18.95 8.47
N GLU A 343 -16.94 19.37 8.41
CA GLU A 343 -18.06 18.49 8.04
C GLU A 343 -18.14 18.48 6.52
N VAL A 344 -17.99 17.31 5.92
CA VAL A 344 -17.80 17.16 4.47
C VAL A 344 -18.55 15.96 3.92
N LYS A 345 -18.77 15.98 2.60
CA LYS A 345 -19.13 14.81 1.82
C LYS A 345 -17.93 14.36 1.01
N ILE A 346 -17.64 13.06 1.01
CA ILE A 346 -16.47 12.51 0.32
C ILE A 346 -16.84 11.32 -0.58
N SER A 347 -15.98 11.04 -1.56
CA SER A 347 -15.95 9.76 -2.28
C SER A 347 -14.61 9.05 -2.05
N MET A 348 -14.61 7.71 -2.04
CA MET A 348 -13.38 6.93 -1.93
C MET A 348 -12.80 6.64 -3.32
N VAL A 349 -11.60 7.14 -3.61
CA VAL A 349 -10.91 6.95 -4.90
C VAL A 349 -10.42 5.51 -5.06
N ASP A 350 -10.05 4.87 -3.95
CA ASP A 350 -9.59 3.47 -3.95
C ASP A 350 -10.74 2.45 -4.03
N TYR A 351 -11.99 2.89 -3.86
CA TYR A 351 -13.20 2.06 -3.97
C TYR A 351 -14.26 2.77 -4.83
N PRO A 352 -14.15 2.73 -6.17
CA PRO A 352 -14.98 3.53 -7.06
C PRO A 352 -16.49 3.24 -6.99
N ASN A 353 -16.90 2.03 -6.58
CA ASN A 353 -18.33 1.71 -6.44
C ASN A 353 -18.89 2.06 -5.05
N GLN A 354 -18.04 2.54 -4.13
CA GLN A 354 -18.45 2.96 -2.81
C GLN A 354 -19.19 4.29 -2.94
N LYS A 355 -20.47 4.27 -2.57
CA LYS A 355 -21.30 5.48 -2.62
C LYS A 355 -20.69 6.58 -1.76
N PRO A 356 -20.69 7.84 -2.24
CA PRO A 356 -20.30 8.99 -1.44
C PRO A 356 -21.08 9.08 -0.13
N PHE A 357 -20.44 9.58 0.92
CA PHE A 357 -21.03 9.67 2.25
C PHE A 357 -20.53 10.89 3.01
N ASP A 358 -21.31 11.30 4.01
CA ASP A 358 -20.96 12.40 4.90
C ASP A 358 -20.03 11.93 6.01
N THR A 359 -19.04 12.75 6.34
CA THR A 359 -18.05 12.47 7.39
C THR A 359 -17.53 13.77 8.01
N VAL A 360 -16.62 13.64 8.97
CA VAL A 360 -15.92 14.75 9.61
C VAL A 360 -14.42 14.53 9.44
N LEU A 361 -13.66 15.56 9.07
CA LEU A 361 -12.20 15.54 8.97
C LEU A 361 -11.58 16.32 10.14
N VAL A 362 -10.44 15.85 10.66
CA VAL A 362 -9.61 16.62 11.60
C VAL A 362 -8.60 17.45 10.80
N LEU A 363 -8.79 18.76 10.75
CA LEU A 363 -7.97 19.63 9.91
C LEU A 363 -6.55 19.83 10.47
N ASP A 364 -6.37 19.76 11.80
CA ASP A 364 -5.05 19.84 12.44
C ASP A 364 -4.06 18.79 11.93
N THR A 365 -4.56 17.67 11.40
CA THR A 365 -3.69 16.62 10.83
C THR A 365 -3.14 16.94 9.44
N LEU A 366 -3.73 17.91 8.72
CA LEU A 366 -3.29 18.30 7.38
C LEU A 366 -1.85 18.83 7.41
N GLU A 367 -1.53 19.73 8.34
CA GLU A 367 -0.23 20.39 8.44
C GLU A 367 0.74 19.77 9.46
N ALA A 368 0.29 18.79 10.25
CA ALA A 368 1.14 18.12 11.25
C ALA A 368 2.38 17.46 10.62
N GLU A 369 3.54 17.51 11.26
CA GLU A 369 4.73 16.76 10.78
C GLU A 369 4.72 15.29 11.21
N THR A 370 3.85 14.92 12.15
CA THR A 370 3.62 13.55 12.58
C THR A 370 2.80 12.77 11.55
N PRO A 371 2.88 11.43 11.51
CA PRO A 371 2.10 10.62 10.59
C PRO A 371 0.59 10.79 10.76
N SER A 372 0.13 10.98 12.00
CA SER A 372 -1.25 11.15 12.46
C SER A 372 -1.27 12.02 13.73
N LEU A 373 -2.43 12.23 14.36
CA LEU A 373 -2.48 12.85 15.70
C LEU A 373 -1.58 12.09 16.67
N THR A 374 -0.90 12.84 17.54
CA THR A 374 -0.08 12.27 18.60
C THR A 374 -0.94 11.53 19.63
N TYR A 375 -0.31 10.72 20.49
CA TYR A 375 -1.02 10.10 21.61
C TYR A 375 -1.58 11.16 22.56
N GLU A 376 -0.81 12.21 22.83
CA GLU A 376 -1.21 13.32 23.72
C GLU A 376 -2.41 14.06 23.16
N ASP A 377 -2.40 14.42 21.87
CA ASP A 377 -3.54 15.08 21.21
C ASP A 377 -4.76 14.18 21.15
N SER A 378 -4.57 12.89 20.86
CA SER A 378 -5.66 11.90 20.84
C SER A 378 -6.31 11.77 22.22
N ASN A 379 -5.49 11.78 23.29
CA ASN A 379 -5.99 11.75 24.66
C ASN A 379 -6.66 13.08 25.04
N ARG A 380 -6.11 14.23 24.62
CA ARG A 380 -6.73 15.55 24.82
C ARG A 380 -8.12 15.59 24.20
N LEU A 381 -8.25 15.20 22.93
CA LEU A 381 -9.54 15.12 22.25
C LEU A 381 -10.52 14.21 22.99
N TYR A 382 -10.06 13.04 23.47
CA TYR A 382 -10.89 12.14 24.26
C TYR A 382 -11.42 12.81 25.54
N GLN A 383 -10.55 13.49 26.30
CA GLN A 383 -10.93 14.15 27.56
C GLN A 383 -11.90 15.32 27.31
N GLU A 384 -11.65 16.14 26.29
CA GLU A 384 -12.52 17.27 25.96
C GLU A 384 -13.91 16.81 25.50
N VAL A 385 -13.99 15.81 24.61
CA VAL A 385 -15.28 15.22 24.20
C VAL A 385 -15.99 14.55 25.38
N MET A 386 -15.24 14.03 26.36
CA MET A 386 -15.81 13.43 27.56
C MET A 386 -16.52 14.46 28.46
N LYS A 387 -16.18 15.75 28.38
CA LYS A 387 -16.83 16.83 29.15
C LYS A 387 -18.28 17.07 28.72
N ASP A 388 -18.60 16.89 27.44
CA ASP A 388 -19.97 17.00 26.91
C ASP A 388 -20.98 16.06 27.60
N TYR A 389 -20.46 15.02 28.24
CA TYR A 389 -21.23 13.98 28.89
C TYR A 389 -21.03 13.95 30.41
N GLU A 390 -20.63 15.06 31.03
CA GLU A 390 -20.41 15.16 32.49
C GLU A 390 -21.63 14.76 33.33
N ASN A 391 -22.82 15.07 32.83
CA ASN A 391 -24.08 14.72 33.50
C ASN A 391 -24.42 13.22 33.45
N GLU A 392 -23.66 12.41 32.70
CA GLU A 392 -23.84 10.95 32.64
C GLU A 392 -23.11 10.27 33.82
N THR A 393 -23.89 9.78 34.77
CA THR A 393 -23.39 9.14 36.00
C THR A 393 -22.75 7.78 35.75
N SER A 394 -23.19 7.05 34.72
CA SER A 394 -22.61 5.77 34.34
C SER A 394 -21.33 5.99 33.53
N LYS A 395 -20.18 5.64 34.12
CA LYS A 395 -18.87 5.66 33.41
C LYS A 395 -18.90 4.92 32.08
N TYR A 396 -19.60 3.78 32.03
CA TYR A 396 -19.76 3.00 30.80
C TYR A 396 -20.60 3.73 29.74
N LYS A 397 -21.76 4.28 30.11
CA LYS A 397 -22.57 5.07 29.16
C LYS A 397 -21.85 6.33 28.69
N LYS A 398 -21.12 6.99 29.59
CA LYS A 398 -20.28 8.16 29.27
C LYS A 398 -19.23 7.80 28.23
N PHE A 399 -18.50 6.72 28.46
CA PHE A 399 -17.52 6.19 27.52
C PHE A 399 -18.15 5.85 26.15
N MET A 400 -19.30 5.17 26.13
CA MET A 400 -20.00 4.82 24.90
C MET A 400 -20.49 6.06 24.13
N LYS A 401 -20.92 7.11 24.82
CA LYS A 401 -21.29 8.40 24.20
C LYS A 401 -20.09 9.07 23.52
N VAL A 402 -18.91 9.07 24.16
CA VAL A 402 -17.66 9.54 23.54
C VAL A 402 -17.33 8.71 22.30
N LYS A 403 -17.39 7.38 22.40
CA LYS A 403 -17.11 6.48 21.27
C LYS A 403 -18.07 6.62 20.09
N ASN A 404 -19.29 7.12 20.31
CA ASN A 404 -20.25 7.38 19.24
C ASN A 404 -20.25 8.85 18.77
N ASN A 405 -19.44 9.72 19.36
CA ASN A 405 -19.33 11.13 18.97
C ASN A 405 -18.65 11.24 17.59
N LYS A 406 -19.28 11.97 16.67
CA LYS A 406 -18.78 12.11 15.30
C LYS A 406 -17.44 12.83 15.17
N TYR A 407 -17.15 13.81 16.03
CA TYR A 407 -15.89 14.57 16.03
C TYR A 407 -14.75 13.75 16.64
N PHE A 408 -15.04 12.94 17.67
CA PHE A 408 -14.08 11.96 18.18
C PHE A 408 -13.69 10.92 17.12
N ASN A 409 -14.64 10.56 16.25
CA ASN A 409 -14.43 9.63 15.14
C ASN A 409 -14.12 10.34 13.81
N ALA A 410 -13.73 11.62 13.83
CA ALA A 410 -13.32 12.31 12.62
C ALA A 410 -12.12 11.62 11.95
N LEU A 411 -12.09 11.64 10.62
CA LEU A 411 -11.00 11.11 9.83
C LEU A 411 -9.76 11.98 10.02
N GLN A 412 -8.64 11.32 10.31
CA GLN A 412 -7.33 11.97 10.30
C GLN A 412 -6.79 11.87 8.88
N VAL A 413 -6.43 13.00 8.30
CA VAL A 413 -6.16 13.13 6.87
C VAL A 413 -4.96 13.99 6.59
N LYS A 414 -4.33 13.74 5.44
CA LYS A 414 -3.29 14.59 4.84
C LYS A 414 -3.60 14.77 3.37
N PHE A 415 -3.14 15.85 2.76
CA PHE A 415 -3.19 15.97 1.30
C PHE A 415 -2.38 14.85 0.63
N SER A 416 -2.87 14.37 -0.51
CA SER A 416 -2.28 13.22 -1.22
C SER A 416 -1.54 13.58 -2.51
N TYR A 417 -1.40 14.86 -2.85
CA TYR A 417 -0.64 15.30 -4.03
C TYR A 417 0.87 15.03 -3.88
N ALA A 418 1.37 15.15 -2.65
CA ALA A 418 2.70 14.76 -2.24
C ALA A 418 2.65 13.87 -1.00
N ILE A 419 3.35 12.74 -1.03
CA ILE A 419 3.36 11.72 0.03
C ILE A 419 4.78 11.24 0.33
N THR A 420 4.97 10.66 1.51
CA THR A 420 6.24 10.00 1.82
C THR A 420 6.35 8.67 1.08
N CYS A 421 7.57 8.24 0.73
CA CYS A 421 7.79 6.95 0.03
C CYS A 421 7.19 5.73 0.78
N HIS A 422 7.25 5.73 2.11
CA HIS A 422 6.58 4.68 2.91
C HIS A 422 5.06 4.63 2.65
N LYS A 423 4.42 5.80 2.47
CA LYS A 423 2.99 5.89 2.15
C LYS A 423 2.69 5.63 0.67
N SER A 424 3.70 5.52 -0.19
CA SER A 424 3.53 5.13 -1.59
C SER A 424 3.62 3.62 -1.82
N GLN A 425 4.07 2.83 -0.83
CA GLN A 425 4.18 1.37 -0.94
C GLN A 425 2.84 0.73 -1.31
N GLY A 426 2.88 -0.24 -2.23
CA GLY A 426 1.69 -0.88 -2.80
C GLY A 426 0.83 0.02 -3.70
N GLY A 427 1.20 1.28 -3.89
CA GLY A 427 0.63 2.15 -4.92
C GLY A 427 1.37 2.06 -6.24
N GLN A 428 0.69 2.45 -7.32
CA GLN A 428 1.27 2.67 -8.64
C GLN A 428 0.53 3.84 -9.28
N TRP A 429 1.27 4.71 -9.95
CA TRP A 429 0.76 5.91 -10.61
C TRP A 429 1.32 5.98 -12.02
N ASP A 430 0.57 6.56 -12.94
CA ASP A 430 1.04 6.76 -14.31
C ASP A 430 2.27 7.67 -14.30
N THR A 431 2.23 8.73 -13.49
CA THR A 431 3.35 9.67 -13.33
C THR A 431 3.81 9.80 -11.87
N ILE A 432 5.11 9.66 -11.64
CA ILE A 432 5.75 9.93 -10.35
C ILE A 432 6.73 11.08 -10.48
N PHE A 433 6.73 11.97 -9.48
CA PHE A 433 7.78 12.95 -9.27
C PHE A 433 8.58 12.57 -8.03
N ILE A 434 9.90 12.45 -8.12
CA ILE A 434 10.76 12.18 -6.97
C ILE A 434 11.58 13.44 -6.68
N GLU A 435 11.47 13.96 -5.46
CA GLU A 435 12.38 14.98 -4.98
C GLU A 435 13.69 14.34 -4.50
N GLN A 436 14.84 14.89 -4.92
CA GLN A 436 16.12 14.56 -4.29
C GLN A 436 16.09 14.95 -2.80
N PRO A 437 16.21 13.98 -1.87
CA PRO A 437 16.24 14.31 -0.46
C PRO A 437 17.59 14.89 -0.05
N TYR A 438 17.60 15.62 1.06
CA TYR A 438 18.84 15.96 1.74
C TYR A 438 19.51 14.71 2.32
N LEU A 439 20.76 14.45 1.94
CA LEU A 439 21.57 13.29 2.33
C LEU A 439 22.84 13.76 3.05
N PRO A 440 22.78 14.09 4.35
CA PRO A 440 23.95 14.58 5.09
C PRO A 440 25.05 13.53 5.19
N ASP A 441 24.68 12.26 5.28
CA ASP A 441 25.60 11.12 5.42
C ASP A 441 25.91 10.43 4.08
N GLY A 442 25.53 11.05 2.95
CA GLY A 442 25.68 10.47 1.61
C GLY A 442 24.64 9.40 1.28
N ILE A 443 24.95 8.63 0.23
CA ILE A 443 24.13 7.49 -0.23
C ILE A 443 24.31 6.34 0.77
N SER A 444 23.20 5.68 1.11
CA SER A 444 23.17 4.54 2.01
C SER A 444 22.27 3.45 1.44
N LYS A 445 22.38 2.22 1.98
CA LYS A 445 21.49 1.11 1.65
C LYS A 445 20.01 1.50 1.76
N ASP A 446 19.64 2.17 2.85
CA ASP A 446 18.26 2.60 3.09
C ASP A 446 17.80 3.66 2.09
N TYR A 447 18.69 4.56 1.69
CA TYR A 447 18.40 5.52 0.63
C TYR A 447 18.21 4.84 -0.73
N LEU A 448 19.06 3.86 -1.08
CA LEU A 448 18.91 3.12 -2.33
C LEU A 448 17.60 2.31 -2.36
N ARG A 449 17.22 1.67 -1.24
CA ARG A 449 15.90 1.02 -1.09
C ARG A 449 14.75 2.01 -1.20
N TRP A 450 14.89 3.19 -0.58
CA TRP A 450 13.91 4.27 -0.67
C TRP A 450 13.75 4.73 -2.12
N LEU A 451 14.86 4.92 -2.83
CA LEU A 451 14.88 5.38 -4.22
C LEU A 451 14.32 4.32 -5.15
N TYR A 452 14.73 3.06 -5.01
CA TYR A 452 14.18 1.93 -5.75
C TYR A 452 12.66 1.83 -5.55
N THR A 453 12.19 1.94 -4.30
CA THR A 453 10.76 1.91 -4.00
C THR A 453 10.03 3.04 -4.70
N ALA A 454 10.57 4.27 -4.65
CA ALA A 454 9.98 5.44 -5.27
C ALA A 454 9.95 5.35 -6.81
N VAL A 455 11.06 4.95 -7.44
CA VAL A 455 11.18 4.77 -8.90
C VAL A 455 10.18 3.73 -9.40
N THR A 456 10.04 2.60 -8.70
CA THR A 456 9.14 1.51 -9.09
C THR A 456 7.65 1.80 -8.86
N ARG A 457 7.29 2.98 -8.35
CA ARG A 457 5.89 3.42 -8.28
C ARG A 457 5.37 3.96 -9.61
N ALA A 458 6.27 4.37 -10.51
CA ALA A 458 5.93 4.92 -11.81
C ALA A 458 5.56 3.81 -12.80
N LYS A 459 4.45 3.97 -13.52
CA LYS A 459 4.06 3.08 -14.62
C LYS A 459 4.52 3.61 -15.97
N GLU A 460 4.40 4.92 -16.21
CA GLU A 460 4.64 5.52 -17.53
C GLU A 460 5.72 6.60 -17.53
N LYS A 461 5.71 7.49 -16.52
CA LYS A 461 6.66 8.60 -16.44
C LYS A 461 7.23 8.80 -15.05
N LEU A 462 8.53 9.10 -15.01
CA LEU A 462 9.28 9.45 -13.83
C LEU A 462 9.96 10.81 -14.02
N TYR A 463 9.59 11.77 -13.19
CA TYR A 463 10.22 13.07 -13.11
C TYR A 463 11.15 13.16 -11.90
N LEU A 464 12.38 13.63 -12.10
CA LEU A 464 13.40 13.77 -11.07
C LEU A 464 13.59 15.26 -10.73
N ILE A 465 13.14 15.66 -9.55
CA ILE A 465 13.12 17.06 -9.09
C ILE A 465 14.37 17.35 -8.26
N GLY A 466 15.15 18.35 -8.70
CA GLY A 466 16.23 18.94 -7.92
C GLY A 466 17.45 18.02 -7.73
N PHE A 467 17.54 16.91 -8.47
CA PHE A 467 18.72 16.07 -8.51
C PHE A 467 19.90 16.84 -9.10
N LYS A 468 21.04 16.84 -8.40
CA LYS A 468 22.31 17.42 -8.84
C LYS A 468 22.93 16.69 -10.03
N ASP A 469 23.89 17.32 -10.71
CA ASP A 469 24.53 16.77 -11.92
C ASP A 469 25.27 15.45 -11.65
N ASP A 470 25.87 15.30 -10.48
CA ASP A 470 26.57 14.08 -10.06
C ASP A 470 25.66 12.84 -9.95
N PHE A 471 24.34 13.01 -9.92
CA PHE A 471 23.35 11.94 -9.96
C PHE A 471 23.00 11.46 -11.37
N PHE A 472 23.68 11.93 -12.41
CA PHE A 472 23.44 11.49 -13.79
C PHE A 472 24.74 10.99 -14.42
N ILE A 473 24.65 9.96 -15.27
CA ILE A 473 25.81 9.53 -16.05
C ILE A 473 26.25 10.71 -16.92
N GLU A 474 27.51 11.12 -16.77
CA GLU A 474 28.13 12.16 -17.60
C GLU A 474 28.25 11.69 -19.06
N ASN A 475 28.07 12.61 -19.99
CA ASN A 475 28.31 12.38 -21.42
C ASN A 475 29.78 12.12 -21.72
#